data_AF-A0A2S4K533-F1
#
_entry.id   AF-A0A2S4K533-F1
#
_cell.length_a   1.000
_cell.length_b   1.000
_cell.length_c   1.000
_cell.angle_alpha   90.00
_cell.angle_beta   90.00
_cell.angle_gamma   90.00
#
_symmetry.space_group_name_H-M   'P 1'
#
loop_
_entity.id
_entity.type
_entity.pdbx_description
1 polymer ?
#
loop_
_entity_poly.entity_id
_entity_poly.type
_entity_poly.pdbx_seq_one_letter_code
_entity_poly.pdbx_strand_id
1 'polypeptide(L)'
;MVKERFRKLGRGIWLSLRKPTLKQKEAYCRWLHTLSAACVVGAVTIAFATNPVDNYWAKLQALIGWGVVLFFAGAFIGKGE
;
A
#
# COMPACT_ATOMS: atom_id res chain seq x y z
N MET A 1 -29.45 21.91 11.96
CA MET A 1 -28.06 21.85 12.50
C MET A 1 -27.30 20.56 12.16
N VAL A 2 -27.86 19.35 12.37
CA VAL A 2 -27.16 18.07 12.09
C VAL A 2 -26.92 17.82 10.58
N LYS A 3 -27.91 18.08 9.71
CA LYS A 3 -27.79 17.89 8.25
C LYS A 3 -26.66 18.72 7.60
N GLU A 4 -26.36 19.89 8.15
CA GLU A 4 -25.31 20.78 7.65
C GLU A 4 -23.90 20.29 8.00
N ARG A 5 -23.73 19.71 9.20
CA ARG A 5 -22.48 19.05 9.61
C ARG A 5 -22.17 17.85 8.71
N PHE A 6 -23.16 17.03 8.39
CA PHE A 6 -22.97 15.88 7.48
C PHE A 6 -22.55 16.30 6.07
N ARG A 7 -23.15 17.35 5.49
CA ARG A 7 -22.70 17.86 4.19
C ARG A 7 -21.27 18.39 4.21
N LYS A 8 -20.88 19.10 5.26
CA LYS A 8 -19.50 19.59 5.42
C LYS A 8 -18.51 18.43 5.58
N LEU A 9 -18.88 17.40 6.33
CA LEU A 9 -18.06 16.20 6.50
C LEU A 9 -17.85 15.46 5.18
N GLY A 10 -18.93 15.20 4.43
CA GLY A 10 -18.85 14.53 3.14
C GLY A 10 -18.03 15.31 2.12
N ARG A 11 -18.17 16.65 2.10
CA ARG A 11 -17.36 17.51 1.22
C ARG A 11 -15.88 17.52 1.64
N GLY A 12 -15.58 17.47 2.93
CA GLY A 12 -14.22 17.34 3.47
C GLY A 12 -13.55 16.01 3.13
N ILE A 13 -14.29 14.90 3.23
CA ILE A 13 -13.82 13.57 2.80
C ILE A 13 -13.54 13.57 1.30
N TRP A 14 -14.47 14.09 0.49
CA TRP A 14 -14.31 14.15 -0.96
C TRP A 14 -13.10 14.99 -1.39
N LEU A 15 -12.91 16.16 -0.77
CA LEU A 15 -11.75 17.02 -1.03
C LEU A 15 -10.43 16.35 -0.62
N SER A 16 -10.42 15.64 0.51
CA SER A 16 -9.24 14.91 0.99
C SER A 16 -8.85 13.77 0.05
N LEU A 17 -9.82 13.14 -0.62
CA LEU A 17 -9.57 12.13 -1.64
C LEU A 17 -9.04 12.74 -2.95
N ARG A 18 -9.52 13.92 -3.34
CA ARG A 18 -9.11 14.58 -4.60
C ARG A 18 -7.77 15.29 -4.55
N LYS A 19 -7.39 15.83 -3.40
CA LYS A 19 -6.11 16.51 -3.17
C LYS A 19 -5.54 16.05 -1.82
N PRO A 20 -4.88 14.89 -1.76
CA PRO A 20 -4.25 14.43 -0.53
C PRO A 20 -3.18 15.44 -0.09
N THR A 21 -3.19 15.76 1.20
CA THR A 21 -2.20 16.62 1.84
C THR A 21 -0.81 15.96 1.80
N LEU A 22 0.26 16.75 1.95
CA LEU A 22 1.64 16.23 1.99
C LEU A 22 1.80 15.14 3.07
N LYS A 23 1.29 15.37 4.27
CA LYS A 23 1.30 14.37 5.35
C LYS A 23 0.58 13.07 4.99
N GLN A 24 -0.53 13.15 4.24
CA GLN A 24 -1.22 11.96 3.77
C GLN A 24 -0.40 11.21 2.72
N LYS A 25 0.22 11.92 1.75
CA LYS A 25 1.11 11.30 0.76
C LYS A 25 2.29 10.60 1.41
N GLU A 26 2.93 11.23 2.40
CA GLU A 26 4.01 10.59 3.17
C GLU A 26 3.56 9.34 3.91
N ALA A 27 2.38 9.38 4.54
CA ALA A 27 1.80 8.22 5.21
C ALA A 27 1.52 7.09 4.23
N TYR A 28 0.98 7.38 3.05
CA TYR A 28 0.76 6.41 1.97
C TYR A 28 2.08 5.85 1.43
N CYS A 29 3.10 6.69 1.22
CA CYS A 29 4.43 6.26 0.79
C CYS A 29 5.03 5.26 1.79
N ARG A 30 5.04 5.59 3.09
CA ARG A 30 5.51 4.68 4.14
C ARG A 30 4.71 3.38 4.16
N TRP A 31 3.39 3.47 4.06
CA TRP A 31 2.53 2.29 4.03
C TRP A 31 2.83 1.35 2.85
N LEU A 32 3.03 1.91 1.65
CA LEU A 32 3.39 1.14 0.46
C LEU A 32 4.76 0.46 0.59
N HIS A 33 5.77 1.17 1.13
CA HIS A 33 7.08 0.56 1.39
C HIS A 33 7.02 -0.52 2.49
N THR A 34 6.19 -0.35 3.53
CA THR A 34 5.97 -1.39 4.52
C THR A 34 5.30 -2.63 3.92
N LEU A 35 4.29 -2.45 3.05
CA LEU A 35 3.67 -3.58 2.34
C LEU A 35 4.65 -4.26 1.39
N SER A 36 5.49 -3.48 0.69
CA SER A 36 6.57 -4.01 -0.14
C SER A 36 7.53 -4.88 0.68
N ALA A 37 7.96 -4.41 1.85
CA ALA A 37 8.79 -5.19 2.77
C ALA A 37 8.08 -6.46 3.25
N ALA A 38 6.78 -6.39 3.56
CA ALA A 38 5.99 -7.56 3.94
C ALA A 38 5.92 -8.60 2.81
N CYS A 39 5.81 -8.17 1.55
CA CYS A 39 5.88 -9.06 0.40
C CYS A 39 7.22 -9.79 0.31
N VAL A 40 8.34 -9.10 0.53
CA VAL A 40 9.68 -9.70 0.54
C VAL A 40 9.82 -10.71 1.69
N VAL A 41 9.38 -10.34 2.90
CA VAL A 41 9.37 -11.26 4.05
C VAL A 41 8.52 -12.49 3.79
N GLY A 42 7.35 -12.34 3.17
CA GLY A 42 6.50 -13.45 2.76
C GLY A 42 7.20 -14.36 1.73
N ALA A 43 7.88 -13.78 0.74
CA ALA A 43 8.61 -14.54 -0.26
C ALA A 43 9.75 -15.37 0.35
N VAL A 44 10.52 -14.76 1.27
CA VAL A 44 11.57 -15.46 2.02
C VAL A 44 10.97 -16.58 2.88
N THR A 45 9.89 -16.29 3.62
CA THR A 45 9.21 -17.30 4.45
C THR A 45 8.78 -18.51 3.63
N ILE A 46 8.20 -18.30 2.44
CA ILE A 46 7.82 -19.39 1.54
C ILE A 46 9.04 -20.14 1.01
N ALA A 47 10.11 -19.43 0.65
CA ALA A 47 11.33 -20.03 0.12
C ALA A 47 12.03 -20.99 1.10
N PHE A 48 11.88 -20.75 2.41
CA PHE A 48 12.45 -21.57 3.46
C PHE A 48 11.41 -22.41 4.22
N ALA A 49 10.19 -22.52 3.71
CA ALA A 49 9.16 -23.35 4.34
C ALA A 49 9.52 -24.84 4.24
N THR A 50 9.44 -25.55 5.36
CA THR A 50 9.68 -27.01 5.42
C THR A 50 8.47 -27.83 4.95
N ASN A 51 7.28 -27.25 5.04
CA ASN A 51 6.05 -27.88 4.56
C ASN A 51 5.85 -27.60 3.06
N PRO A 52 5.29 -28.55 2.30
CA PRO A 52 4.95 -28.33 0.91
C PRO A 52 3.97 -27.17 0.76
N VAL A 53 4.33 -26.21 -0.10
CA VAL A 53 3.51 -25.04 -0.42
C VAL A 53 2.90 -25.24 -1.80
N ASP A 54 1.57 -25.38 -1.85
CA ASP A 54 0.86 -25.46 -3.13
C ASP A 54 1.12 -24.22 -3.98
N ASN A 55 1.36 -24.43 -5.28
CA ASN A 55 1.66 -23.37 -6.24
C ASN A 55 2.84 -22.48 -5.82
N TYR A 56 3.89 -23.10 -5.26
CA TYR A 56 5.11 -22.42 -4.77
C TYR A 56 5.60 -21.31 -5.70
N TRP A 57 5.85 -21.63 -6.98
CA TRP A 57 6.38 -20.67 -7.94
C TRP A 57 5.44 -19.50 -8.19
N ALA A 58 4.13 -19.76 -8.30
CA ALA A 58 3.14 -18.71 -8.52
C ALA A 58 3.05 -17.76 -7.30
N LYS A 59 3.07 -18.31 -6.08
CA LYS A 59 3.06 -17.49 -4.84
C LYS A 59 4.33 -16.67 -4.69
N LEU A 60 5.49 -17.27 -4.97
CA LEU A 60 6.78 -16.59 -4.90
C LEU A 60 6.85 -15.43 -5.91
N GLN A 61 6.47 -15.69 -7.16
CA GLN A 61 6.43 -14.66 -8.22
C GLN A 61 5.41 -13.57 -7.91
N ALA A 62 4.24 -13.93 -7.39
CA ALA A 62 3.22 -12.95 -7.01
C ALA A 62 3.72 -12.03 -5.90
N LEU A 63 4.38 -12.57 -4.86
CA LEU A 63 4.92 -11.78 -3.76
C LEU A 63 6.06 -10.87 -4.21
N ILE A 64 7.02 -11.39 -4.98
CA ILE A 64 8.11 -10.57 -5.52
C ILE A 64 7.56 -9.49 -6.46
N GLY A 65 6.67 -9.87 -7.37
CA GLY A 65 6.04 -8.95 -8.33
C GLY A 65 5.28 -7.82 -7.63
N TRP A 66 4.42 -8.14 -6.66
CA TRP A 66 3.71 -7.13 -5.89
C TRP A 66 4.65 -6.28 -5.02
N GLY A 67 5.69 -6.88 -4.43
CA GLY A 67 6.70 -6.16 -3.68
C GLY A 67 7.36 -5.06 -4.52
N VAL A 68 7.75 -5.37 -5.75
CA VAL A 68 8.33 -4.42 -6.71
C VAL A 68 7.33 -3.33 -7.09
N VAL A 69 6.09 -3.69 -7.43
CA VAL A 69 5.04 -2.72 -7.78
C VAL A 69 4.77 -1.74 -6.63
N LEU A 70 4.64 -2.25 -5.40
CA LEU A 70 4.41 -1.45 -4.20
C LEU A 70 5.60 -0.54 -3.87
N PHE A 71 6.83 -1.02 -4.09
CA PHE A 71 8.04 -0.22 -3.91
C PHE A 71 8.05 0.98 -4.85
N PHE A 72 7.83 0.75 -6.15
CA PHE A 72 7.81 1.83 -7.12
C PHE A 72 6.62 2.75 -6.92
N ALA A 73 5.43 2.22 -6.61
CA ALA A 73 4.26 3.05 -6.28
C ALA A 73 4.54 3.97 -5.07
N GLY A 74 5.18 3.45 -4.01
CA GLY A 74 5.63 4.25 -2.88
C GLY A 74 6.60 5.35 -3.30
N ALA A 75 7.61 5.01 -4.11
CA ALA A 75 8.60 5.96 -4.62
C ALA A 75 7.98 7.07 -5.50
N PHE A 76 7.01 6.74 -6.36
CA PHE A 76 6.30 7.72 -7.18
C PHE A 76 5.41 8.64 -6.35
N ILE A 77 4.69 8.12 -5.35
CA ILE A 77 3.86 8.94 -4.46
C ILE A 77 4.72 9.84 -3.57
N GLY A 78 5.88 9.33 -3.12
CA GLY A 78 6.85 10.08 -2.32
C GLY A 78 7.54 11.22 -3.08
N LYS A 79 7.68 11.12 -4.41
CA LYS A 79 8.27 12.15 -5.26
C LYS A 79 7.36 13.35 -5.56
N GLY A 80 6.19 13.45 -4.93
CA GLY A 80 5.21 14.51 -5.18
C GLY A 80 5.55 15.86 -4.54
N GLU A 81 6.71 16.42 -4.89
CA GLU A 81 7.02 17.86 -4.96
C GLU A 81 7.50 18.22 -6.36
#